data_AF-W5N8R3-F1
#
_entry.id   AF-W5N8R3-F1
#
_cell.length_a   1.000
_cell.length_b   1.000
_cell.length_c   1.000
_cell.angle_alpha   90.00
_cell.angle_beta   90.00
_cell.angle_gamma   90.00
#
_symmetry.space_group_name_H-M   'P 1'
#
loop_
_entity.id
_entity.type
_entity.pdbx_description
1 polymer ?
#
loop_
_entity_poly.entity_id
_entity_poly.type
_entity_poly.pdbx_seq_one_letter_code
_entity_poly.pdbx_strand_id
1 'polypeptide(L)'
;MSALCEAACYFLLRRWYYIVVVPVTQGSSGRWENPDEMDLDELLGASESPNLRRRRRQAETLKPYIAAKLPSLPETFTLGDEKNYHGFYNKPLSGQQKYLCFVLAALEKRDSVSPV
;
A
#
# COMPACT_ATOMS: atom_id res chain seq x y z
N MET A 1 -31.47 1.65 19.17
CA MET A 1 -30.24 0.89 19.48
C MET A 1 -29.26 0.79 18.30
N SER A 2 -29.66 1.05 17.05
CA SER A 2 -28.79 0.94 15.87
C SER A 2 -27.75 2.07 15.72
N ALA A 3 -28.14 3.33 15.88
CA ALA A 3 -27.26 4.48 15.61
C ALA A 3 -26.04 4.58 16.53
N LEU A 4 -26.18 4.21 17.81
CA LEU A 4 -25.07 4.20 18.76
C LEU A 4 -24.06 3.07 18.46
N CYS A 5 -24.53 1.93 17.95
CA CYS A 5 -23.67 0.83 17.53
C CYS A 5 -22.89 1.20 16.26
N GLU A 6 -23.55 1.81 15.29
CA GLU A 6 -22.95 2.23 14.03
C GLU A 6 -21.88 3.32 14.24
N ALA A 7 -22.17 4.33 15.05
CA ALA A 7 -21.21 5.37 15.42
C ALA A 7 -20.01 4.81 16.21
N ALA A 8 -20.25 3.94 17.20
CA ALA A 8 -19.18 3.27 17.95
C ALA A 8 -18.31 2.37 17.05
N CYS A 9 -18.92 1.70 16.06
CA CYS A 9 -18.20 0.92 15.06
C CYS A 9 -17.24 1.82 14.27
N TYR A 10 -17.67 3.00 13.81
CA TYR A 10 -16.77 3.97 13.15
C TYR A 10 -15.62 4.46 14.05
N PHE A 11 -15.82 4.62 15.37
CA PHE A 11 -14.76 5.01 16.30
C PHE A 11 -13.70 3.92 16.54
N LEU A 12 -14.06 2.65 16.34
CA LEU A 12 -13.14 1.52 16.43
C LEU A 12 -12.43 1.23 15.11
N LEU A 13 -12.79 1.86 14.00
CA LEU A 13 -12.16 1.59 12.70
C LEU A 13 -11.08 2.64 12.41
N ARG A 14 -9.85 2.20 12.12
CA ARG A 14 -8.79 3.05 11.55
C ARG A 14 -8.85 2.96 10.04
N ARG A 15 -8.91 4.12 9.38
CA ARG A 15 -8.79 4.23 7.93
C ARG A 15 -7.33 4.37 7.56
N TRP A 16 -6.92 3.62 6.55
CA TRP A 16 -5.61 3.75 5.93
C TRP A 16 -5.75 3.87 4.43
N TYR A 17 -4.83 4.63 3.85
CA TYR A 17 -4.70 4.79 2.41
C TYR A 17 -3.32 4.30 2.00
N TYR A 18 -3.29 3.40 1.03
CA TYR A 18 -2.08 2.85 0.47
C TYR A 18 -1.89 3.39 -0.94
N ILE A 19 -0.71 3.96 -1.21
CA ILE A 19 -0.30 4.33 -2.56
C ILE A 19 0.46 3.15 -3.15
N VAL A 20 -0.16 2.45 -4.10
CA VAL A 20 0.44 1.30 -4.78
C VAL A 20 0.97 1.72 -6.14
N VAL A 21 2.14 1.22 -6.49
CA VAL A 21 2.86 1.51 -7.73
C VAL A 21 3.15 0.22 -8.46
N VAL A 22 2.67 0.13 -9.70
CA VAL A 22 2.80 -1.05 -10.56
C VAL A 22 3.63 -0.69 -11.77
N PRO A 23 4.84 -1.25 -11.94
CA PRO A 23 5.61 -1.10 -13.17
C PRO A 23 4.88 -1.78 -14.34
N VAL A 24 4.64 -1.05 -15.42
CA VAL A 24 4.02 -1.59 -16.63
C VAL A 24 5.09 -2.20 -17.52
N THR A 25 5.01 -3.50 -17.79
CA THR A 25 5.92 -4.17 -18.72
C THR A 25 5.16 -4.64 -19.96
N GLN A 26 5.84 -4.78 -21.10
CA GLN A 26 5.20 -5.23 -22.36
C GLN A 26 4.64 -6.68 -22.30
N GLY A 27 4.60 -7.31 -21.13
CA GLY A 27 3.97 -8.61 -20.89
C GLY A 27 3.41 -8.77 -19.47
N SER A 28 3.21 -7.69 -18.70
CA SER A 28 2.52 -7.78 -17.41
C SER A 28 1.05 -8.08 -17.68
N SER A 29 0.72 -9.36 -17.60
CA SER A 29 -0.63 -9.90 -17.66
C SER A 29 -1.56 -9.14 -16.72
N GLY A 30 -2.72 -8.72 -17.23
CA GLY A 30 -3.55 -7.62 -16.74
C GLY A 30 -4.07 -7.65 -15.30
N ARG A 31 -3.73 -8.67 -14.50
CA ARG A 31 -4.16 -8.78 -13.10
C ARG A 31 -3.74 -7.60 -12.23
N TRP A 32 -2.58 -7.00 -12.49
CA TRP A 32 -2.07 -5.84 -11.73
C TRP A 32 -2.48 -4.49 -12.32
N GLU A 33 -3.15 -4.49 -13.47
CA GLU A 33 -3.69 -3.28 -14.10
C GLU A 33 -5.09 -2.95 -13.55
N ASN A 34 -5.82 -3.96 -13.05
CA ASN A 34 -7.10 -3.78 -12.42
C ASN A 34 -6.94 -3.69 -10.89
N PRO A 35 -7.27 -2.56 -10.23
CA PRO A 35 -7.16 -2.42 -8.79
C PRO A 35 -8.05 -3.40 -8.02
N ASP A 36 -9.17 -3.84 -8.61
CA ASP A 36 -10.11 -4.78 -7.97
C ASP A 36 -9.57 -6.20 -7.88
N GLU A 37 -8.59 -6.55 -8.73
CA GLU A 37 -7.94 -7.87 -8.77
C GLU A 37 -6.64 -7.93 -7.96
N MET A 38 -6.24 -6.80 -7.36
CA MET A 38 -4.98 -6.66 -6.63
C MET A 38 -5.10 -7.12 -5.17
N ASP A 39 -4.29 -8.12 -4.79
CA ASP A 39 -4.24 -8.62 -3.41
C ASP A 39 -3.29 -7.77 -2.55
N LEU A 40 -3.86 -7.01 -1.60
CA LEU A 40 -3.11 -6.15 -0.69
C LEU A 40 -2.28 -6.95 0.32
N ASP A 41 -2.76 -8.10 0.78
CA ASP A 41 -2.05 -8.92 1.78
C ASP A 41 -0.77 -9.51 1.16
N GLU A 42 -0.82 -9.89 -0.12
CA GLU A 42 0.37 -10.31 -0.89
C GLU A 42 1.45 -9.21 -0.92
N LEU A 43 1.04 -7.95 -1.14
CA LEU A 43 1.93 -6.79 -1.19
C LEU A 43 2.52 -6.44 0.19
N LEU A 44 1.71 -6.52 1.24
CA LEU A 44 2.13 -6.26 2.61
C LEU A 44 3.14 -7.31 3.07
N GLY A 45 2.86 -8.59 2.86
CA GLY A 45 3.74 -9.70 3.25
C GLY A 45 5.11 -9.67 2.56
N ALA A 46 5.20 -9.14 1.34
CA ALA A 46 6.48 -8.94 0.65
C ALA A 46 7.36 -7.86 1.28
N SER A 47 6.77 -6.90 2.01
CA SER A 47 7.48 -5.77 2.62
C SER A 47 8.06 -6.07 4.01
N GLU A 48 7.48 -7.04 4.74
CA GLU A 48 7.76 -7.29 6.17
C GLU A 48 8.97 -8.20 6.44
N SER A 49 9.67 -8.72 5.44
CA SER A 49 10.80 -9.63 5.65
C SER A 49 12.17 -8.91 5.61
N PRO A 50 12.80 -8.57 6.76
CA PRO A 50 14.07 -7.84 6.81
C PRO A 50 15.27 -8.64 6.30
N ASN A 51 15.19 -9.98 6.28
CA ASN A 51 16.34 -10.86 6.01
C ASN A 51 16.63 -11.10 4.51
N LEU A 52 15.78 -10.64 3.59
CA LEU A 52 15.97 -10.79 2.13
C LEU A 52 16.60 -9.57 1.45
N ARG A 53 16.80 -8.46 2.19
CA ARG A 53 17.18 -7.14 1.67
C ARG A 53 18.57 -7.04 1.02
N ARG A 54 19.44 -8.04 1.21
CA ARG A 54 20.85 -7.97 0.76
C ARG A 54 21.14 -8.57 -0.62
N ARG A 55 20.25 -9.41 -1.20
CA ARG A 55 20.57 -10.21 -2.40
C ARG A 55 19.68 -10.00 -3.63
N ARG A 56 18.77 -9.02 -3.63
CA ARG A 56 17.73 -8.83 -4.68
C ARG A 56 17.82 -7.54 -5.51
N ARG A 57 18.94 -6.83 -5.47
CA ARG A 57 19.06 -5.44 -5.97
C ARG A 57 18.88 -5.21 -7.48
N GLN A 58 18.67 -6.23 -8.32
CA GLN A 58 18.52 -6.06 -9.78
C GLN A 58 17.21 -6.63 -10.36
N ALA A 59 16.39 -7.34 -9.59
CA ALA A 59 15.13 -7.93 -10.08
C ALA A 59 13.86 -7.35 -9.39
N GLU A 60 14.02 -6.39 -8.47
CA GLU A 60 12.92 -5.80 -7.68
C GLU A 60 12.24 -4.60 -8.35
N THR A 61 12.80 -4.05 -9.43
CA THR A 61 12.26 -2.85 -10.10
C THR A 61 11.00 -3.10 -10.93
N LEU A 62 10.67 -4.36 -11.21
CA LEU A 62 9.52 -4.74 -12.05
C LEU A 62 8.33 -5.29 -11.27
N LYS A 63 8.40 -5.32 -9.93
CA LYS A 63 7.29 -5.79 -9.11
C LYS A 63 6.45 -4.63 -8.56
N PRO A 64 5.12 -4.80 -8.48
CA PRO A 64 4.27 -3.91 -7.70
C PRO A 64 4.80 -3.69 -6.28
N TYR A 65 4.66 -2.49 -5.76
CA TYR A 65 5.05 -2.16 -4.40
C TYR A 65 4.20 -1.05 -3.80
N ILE A 66 4.18 -0.96 -2.47
CA ILE A 66 3.54 0.13 -1.74
C ILE A 66 4.57 1.25 -1.55
N ALA A 67 4.28 2.43 -2.07
CA ALA A 67 5.10 3.63 -1.93
C ALA A 67 4.79 4.37 -0.62
N ALA A 68 3.55 4.28 -0.12
CA ALA A 68 3.16 4.89 1.13
C ALA A 68 1.96 4.21 1.78
N LYS A 69 1.94 4.21 3.13
CA LYS A 69 0.73 4.03 3.94
C LYS A 69 0.46 5.36 4.65
N LEU A 70 -0.76 5.88 4.55
CA LEU A 70 -1.15 7.22 5.03
C LEU A 70 -2.44 7.14 5.85
N PRO A 71 -2.54 7.84 7.00
CA PRO A 71 -3.77 7.88 7.80
C PRO A 71 -4.88 8.72 7.15
N SER A 72 -4.51 9.60 6.22
CA SER A 72 -5.40 10.43 5.41
C SER A 72 -4.75 10.71 4.06
N LEU A 73 -5.54 10.77 2.99
CA LEU A 73 -5.03 11.06 1.66
C LEU A 73 -4.81 12.58 1.48
N PRO A 74 -3.59 13.06 1.17
CA PRO A 74 -3.36 14.46 0.88
C PRO A 74 -3.95 14.84 -0.49
N GLU A 75 -4.11 16.14 -0.73
CA GLU A 75 -4.52 16.66 -2.05
C GLU A 75 -3.53 16.27 -3.15
N THR A 76 -2.23 16.31 -2.83
CA THR A 76 -1.15 15.91 -3.73
C THR A 76 -0.19 14.97 -3.04
N PHE A 77 0.26 13.94 -3.76
CA PHE A 77 1.32 13.04 -3.34
C PHE A 77 2.43 13.01 -4.39
N THR A 78 3.68 13.18 -3.98
CA THR A 78 4.84 13.14 -4.88
C THR A 78 5.38 11.73 -4.95
N LEU A 79 5.19 11.07 -6.08
CA LEU A 79 5.72 9.72 -6.29
C LEU A 79 7.22 9.75 -6.60
N GLY A 80 7.97 8.83 -6.01
CA GLY A 80 9.42 8.71 -6.16
C GLY A 80 10.27 9.72 -5.38
N ASP A 81 9.74 10.30 -4.29
CA ASP A 81 10.43 11.32 -3.49
C ASP A 81 11.39 10.77 -2.43
N GLU A 82 11.65 9.45 -2.44
CA GLU A 82 12.63 8.77 -1.58
C GLU A 82 12.36 8.90 -0.07
N LYS A 83 11.11 9.18 0.31
CA LYS A 83 10.72 9.21 1.73
C LYS A 83 10.12 7.88 2.18
N ASN A 84 10.15 7.67 3.50
CA ASN A 84 9.45 6.57 4.15
C ASN A 84 8.13 7.05 4.75
N TYR A 85 7.04 6.38 4.40
CA TYR A 85 5.69 6.66 4.86
C TYR A 85 5.14 5.44 5.59
N HIS A 86 5.11 5.49 6.93
CA HIS A 86 4.65 4.39 7.78
C HIS A 86 5.31 3.03 7.47
N GLY A 87 6.63 3.04 7.22
CA GLY A 87 7.42 1.83 6.95
C GLY A 87 7.56 1.46 5.47
N PHE A 88 6.87 2.16 4.57
CA PHE A 88 6.98 1.97 3.12
C PHE A 88 7.86 3.04 2.47
N TYR A 89 8.81 2.60 1.64
CA TYR A 89 9.75 3.48 0.97
C TYR A 89 9.26 3.86 -0.44
N ASN A 90 9.14 5.16 -0.69
CA ASN A 90 8.75 5.71 -1.98
C ASN A 90 9.94 5.73 -2.95
N LYS A 91 10.18 4.60 -3.61
CA LYS A 91 11.36 4.37 -4.47
C LYS A 91 11.41 5.38 -5.63
N PRO A 92 12.60 5.88 -6.00
CA PRO A 92 12.74 6.77 -7.14
C PRO A 92 12.29 6.06 -8.43
N LEU A 93 11.60 6.80 -9.30
CA LEU A 93 11.09 6.26 -10.56
C LEU A 93 12.18 6.25 -11.63
N SER A 94 12.20 5.19 -12.44
CA SER A 94 13.07 5.15 -13.62
C SER A 94 12.42 5.92 -14.78
N GLY A 95 13.15 6.88 -15.37
CA GLY A 95 12.62 7.73 -16.44
C GLY A 95 12.22 7.00 -17.73
N GLN A 96 12.67 5.76 -17.93
CA GLN A 96 12.31 4.92 -19.08
C GLN A 96 11.16 3.95 -18.78
N GLN A 97 10.71 3.86 -17.53
CA GLN A 97 9.71 2.91 -17.07
C GLN A 97 8.36 3.62 -16.92
N LYS A 98 7.30 3.00 -17.45
CA LYS A 98 5.92 3.44 -17.19
C LYS A 98 5.40 2.78 -15.92
N TYR A 99 4.58 3.50 -15.17
CA TYR A 99 3.97 3.00 -13.94
C TYR A 99 2.49 3.32 -13.92
N LEU A 100 1.69 2.40 -13.38
CA LEU A 100 0.34 2.68 -12.90
C LEU A 100 0.39 2.96 -11.40
N CYS A 101 -0.48 3.83 -10.95
CA CYS A 101 -0.60 4.16 -9.54
C CYS A 101 -2.06 4.02 -9.10
N PHE A 102 -2.26 3.37 -7.98
CA PHE A 102 -3.57 3.14 -7.39
C PHE A 102 -3.57 3.61 -5.95
N VAL A 103 -4.73 4.10 -5.51
CA VAL A 103 -4.99 4.38 -4.11
C VAL A 103 -5.94 3.32 -3.58
N LEU A 104 -5.49 2.51 -2.62
CA LEU A 104 -6.33 1.55 -1.93
C LEU A 104 -6.69 2.10 -0.56
N ALA A 105 -7.99 2.09 -0.23
CA ALA A 105 -8.48 2.45 1.09
C ALA A 105 -8.79 1.18 1.89
N ALA A 106 -8.19 1.04 3.06
CA ALA A 106 -8.45 -0.06 3.98
C ALA A 106 -9.07 0.45 5.28
N LEU A 107 -9.97 -0.36 5.83
CA LEU A 107 -10.65 -0.09 7.10
C LEU A 107 -10.22 -1.18 8.09
N GLU A 108 -9.27 -0.85 8.96
CA GLU A 108 -8.75 -1.77 9.97
C GLU A 108 -9.57 -1.65 11.26
N LYS A 109 -10.01 -2.77 11.82
CA LYS A 109 -10.62 -2.79 13.14
C LYS A 109 -9.52 -2.59 14.18
N ARG A 110 -9.68 -1.60 15.07
CA ARG A 110 -8.92 -1.56 16.32
C ARG A 110 -9.36 -2.78 17.09
N ASP A 111 -8.45 -3.72 17.28
CA ASP A 111 -8.66 -4.78 18.24
C ASP A 111 -9.00 -4.10 19.57
N SER A 112 -10.20 -4.38 20.05
CA SER A 112 -10.60 -4.01 21.40
C SER A 112 -9.61 -4.68 22.31
N VAL A 113 -8.63 -3.93 22.83
CA VAL A 113 -7.83 -4.37 23.95
C VAL A 113 -8.85 -4.63 25.06
N SER A 114 -9.18 -5.89 25.27
CA SER A 114 -9.96 -6.33 26.41
C SER A 114 -9.23 -5.80 27.65
N PRO A 115 -9.84 -4.91 28.46
CA PRO A 115 -9.24 -4.56 29.73
C PRO A 115 -9.17 -5.86 30.56
N VAL A 116 -7.95 -6.20 30.98
CA VAL A 116 -7.66 -7.29 31.94
C VAL A 116 -8.20 -6.89 33.30
#